data_AF-A0A0G1KAY3-F1
#
_entry.id   AF-A0A0G1KAY3-F1
#
_cell.length_a   1.000
_cell.length_b   1.000
_cell.length_c   1.000
_cell.angle_alpha   90.00
_cell.angle_beta   90.00
_cell.angle_gamma   90.00
#
_symmetry.space_group_name_H-M   'P 1'
#
loop_
_entity.id
_entity.type
_entity.pdbx_description
1 polymer ?
#
loop_
_entity_poly.entity_id
_entity_poly.type
_entity_poly.pdbx_seq_one_letter_code
_entity_poly.pdbx_strand_id
1 'polypeptide(L)'
;MRAGQEITSEEFAQRKEEILVEKGGLEKQLANSGQQVNKWVEIAENVFKFASDAQERMETGDWQVRKQILGALGSDLILKDQILSIDIEKALLPLQTISKELKKHPIRLEPLNNRINKRKTDVFASASPALLRGQDSNLRPSGSDC
;
A
#
# COMPACT_ATOMS: atom_id res chain seq x y z
N MET A 1 -11.09 47.56 -26.18
CA MET A 1 -9.98 46.73 -25.66
C MET A 1 -9.91 45.44 -26.46
N ARG A 2 -8.95 45.32 -27.38
CA ARG A 2 -8.56 44.05 -28.00
C ARG A 2 -7.13 43.79 -27.54
N ALA A 3 -6.93 42.77 -26.71
CA ALA A 3 -5.62 42.35 -26.23
C ALA A 3 -4.89 41.62 -27.36
N GLY A 4 -4.20 42.35 -28.24
CA GLY A 4 -3.73 41.80 -29.52
C GLY A 4 -2.38 42.27 -30.04
N GLN A 5 -1.50 42.87 -29.24
CA GLN A 5 -0.21 43.39 -29.74
C GLN A 5 0.96 43.38 -28.73
N GLU A 6 1.19 42.31 -27.95
CA GLU A 6 2.34 42.32 -27.00
C GLU A 6 3.21 41.06 -26.99
N ILE A 7 3.31 40.34 -28.12
CA ILE A 7 4.40 39.37 -28.34
C ILE A 7 4.78 39.39 -29.83
N THR A 8 6.04 39.69 -30.15
CA THR A 8 6.57 39.54 -31.52
C THR A 8 6.67 38.05 -31.88
N SER A 9 6.54 37.69 -33.17
CA SER A 9 6.50 36.26 -33.55
C SER A 9 7.75 35.47 -33.12
N GLU A 10 8.87 36.16 -33.00
CA GLU A 10 10.16 35.63 -32.54
C GLU A 10 10.14 35.35 -31.03
N GLU A 11 9.60 36.26 -30.22
CA GLU A 11 9.43 36.04 -28.77
C GLU A 11 8.45 34.91 -28.45
N PHE A 12 7.41 34.75 -29.28
CA PHE A 12 6.48 33.62 -29.16
C PHE A 12 7.15 32.28 -29.50
N ALA A 13 7.98 32.26 -30.56
CA ALA A 13 8.71 31.05 -30.95
C ALA A 13 9.72 30.61 -29.87
N GLN A 14 10.47 31.56 -29.31
CA GLN A 14 11.43 31.28 -28.24
C GLN A 14 10.76 30.73 -26.98
N ARG A 15 9.72 31.41 -26.48
CA ARG A 15 8.97 30.93 -25.29
C ARG A 15 8.29 29.58 -25.53
N LYS A 16 7.84 29.32 -26.76
CA LYS A 16 7.23 28.03 -27.13
C LYS A 16 8.28 26.91 -27.13
N GLU A 17 9.48 27.15 -27.62
CA GLU A 17 10.58 26.17 -27.58
C GLU A 17 11.00 25.86 -26.14
N GLU A 18 11.14 26.87 -25.28
CA GLU A 18 11.44 26.70 -23.85
C GLU A 18 10.37 25.81 -23.16
N ILE A 19 9.09 26.13 -23.36
CA ILE A 19 7.98 25.35 -22.79
C ILE A 19 7.95 23.91 -23.33
N LEU A 20 8.30 23.70 -24.60
CA LEU A 20 8.36 22.35 -25.18
C LEU A 20 9.52 21.52 -24.61
N VAL A 21 10.66 22.14 -24.32
CA VAL A 21 11.79 21.49 -23.66
C VAL A 21 11.43 21.13 -22.22
N GLU A 22 10.82 22.04 -21.47
CA GLU A 22 10.34 21.79 -20.10
C GLU A 22 9.30 20.68 -20.07
N LYS A 23 8.32 20.72 -20.99
CA LYS A 23 7.32 19.65 -21.15
C LYS A 23 7.99 18.29 -21.41
N GLY A 24 8.96 18.22 -22.32
CA GLY A 24 9.69 16.99 -22.59
C GLY A 24 10.52 16.50 -21.40
N GLY A 25 11.04 17.40 -20.59
CA GLY A 25 11.72 17.08 -19.33
C GLY A 25 10.78 16.45 -18.30
N LEU A 26 9.61 17.05 -18.11
CA LEU A 26 8.57 16.56 -17.20
C LEU A 26 8.02 15.20 -17.65
N GLU A 27 7.79 15.00 -18.95
CA GLU A 27 7.35 13.70 -19.50
C GLU A 27 8.38 12.59 -19.23
N LYS A 28 9.67 12.88 -19.36
CA LYS A 28 10.75 11.92 -19.02
C LYS A 28 10.79 11.59 -17.53
N GLN A 29 10.62 12.59 -16.66
CA GLN A 29 10.55 12.36 -15.21
C GLN A 29 9.34 11.51 -14.82
N LEU A 30 8.21 11.73 -15.47
CA LEU A 30 7.00 10.93 -15.27
C LEU A 30 7.18 9.49 -15.74
N ALA A 31 7.80 9.29 -16.91
CA ALA A 31 8.12 7.96 -17.43
C ALA A 31 9.08 7.20 -16.50
N ASN A 32 10.12 7.87 -15.99
CA ASN A 32 11.05 7.29 -15.01
C ASN A 32 10.35 6.91 -13.70
N SER A 33 9.42 7.75 -13.22
CA SER A 33 8.61 7.47 -12.04
C SER A 33 7.73 6.23 -12.24
N GLY A 34 7.09 6.10 -13.41
CA GLY A 34 6.29 4.92 -13.75
C GLY A 34 7.11 3.63 -13.80
N GLN A 35 8.33 3.68 -14.36
CA GLN A 35 9.25 2.54 -14.36
C GLN A 35 9.72 2.17 -12.96
N GLN A 36 9.95 3.16 -12.09
CA GLN A 36 10.33 2.93 -10.70
C GLN A 36 9.21 2.22 -9.94
N VAL A 37 7.95 2.63 -10.11
CA VAL A 37 6.80 1.97 -9.50
C VAL A 37 6.70 0.50 -9.90
N ASN A 38 6.83 0.17 -11.19
CA ASN A 38 6.80 -1.23 -11.64
C ASN A 38 7.93 -2.06 -11.03
N LYS A 39 9.14 -1.51 -10.92
CA LYS A 39 10.26 -2.19 -10.24
C LYS A 39 9.96 -2.47 -8.78
N TRP A 40 9.33 -1.53 -8.05
CA TRP A 40 8.95 -1.75 -6.66
C TRP A 40 7.89 -2.85 -6.51
N VAL A 41 6.95 -2.94 -7.44
CA VAL A 41 5.95 -4.02 -7.48
C VAL A 41 6.63 -5.38 -7.67
N GLU A 42 7.54 -5.49 -8.65
CA GLU A 42 8.30 -6.72 -8.89
C GLU A 42 9.15 -7.13 -7.67
N ILE A 43 9.82 -6.17 -7.02
CA ILE A 43 10.59 -6.41 -5.79
C ILE A 43 9.66 -6.91 -4.68
N ALA A 44 8.51 -6.26 -4.49
CA ALA A 44 7.55 -6.66 -3.47
C ALA A 44 7.03 -8.08 -3.72
N GLU A 45 6.65 -8.41 -4.94
CA GLU A 45 6.23 -9.78 -5.32
C GLU A 45 7.32 -10.81 -5.02
N ASN A 46 8.58 -10.50 -5.35
CA ASN A 46 9.70 -11.40 -5.08
C ASN A 46 9.93 -11.61 -3.58
N VAL A 47 9.82 -10.54 -2.77
CA VAL A 47 9.93 -10.62 -1.32
C VAL A 47 8.79 -11.44 -0.72
N PHE A 48 7.55 -11.27 -1.20
CA PHE A 48 6.42 -12.06 -0.71
C PHE A 48 6.54 -13.55 -1.09
N LYS A 49 6.92 -13.86 -2.33
CA LYS A 49 7.21 -15.23 -2.77
C LYS A 49 8.35 -15.85 -1.96
N PHE A 50 9.38 -15.07 -1.64
CA PHE A 50 10.43 -15.52 -0.76
C PHE A 50 9.88 -15.82 0.64
N ALA A 51 9.10 -14.92 1.23
CA ALA A 51 8.54 -15.12 2.57
C ALA A 51 7.57 -16.31 2.66
N SER A 52 6.78 -16.58 1.61
CA SER A 52 5.88 -17.74 1.56
C SER A 52 6.64 -19.05 1.40
N ASP A 53 7.61 -19.08 0.48
CA ASP A 53 8.23 -20.33 0.06
C ASP A 53 9.51 -20.63 0.85
N ALA A 54 10.09 -19.67 1.58
CA ALA A 54 11.37 -19.82 2.25
C ALA A 54 11.37 -20.99 3.25
N GLN A 55 10.27 -21.21 3.98
CA GLN A 55 10.19 -22.32 4.92
C GLN A 55 10.22 -23.67 4.18
N GLU A 56 9.38 -23.83 3.16
CA GLU A 56 9.32 -25.07 2.36
C GLU A 56 10.65 -25.33 1.64
N ARG A 57 11.25 -24.30 1.04
CA ARG A 57 12.54 -24.40 0.35
C ARG A 57 13.70 -24.65 1.30
N MET A 58 13.61 -24.24 2.56
CA MET A 58 14.62 -24.57 3.56
C MET A 58 14.57 -26.07 3.93
N GLU A 59 13.38 -26.65 4.00
CA GLU A 59 13.19 -28.07 4.36
C GLU A 59 13.51 -29.00 3.17
N THR A 60 13.03 -28.67 1.97
CA THR A 60 13.14 -29.52 0.76
C THR A 60 14.38 -29.23 -0.09
N GLY A 61 14.92 -28.00 -0.02
CA GLY A 61 15.99 -27.54 -0.90
C GLY A 61 17.37 -28.07 -0.55
N ASP A 62 18.25 -28.05 -1.54
CA ASP A 62 19.66 -28.42 -1.41
C ASP A 62 20.46 -27.42 -0.54
N TRP A 63 21.65 -27.80 -0.09
CA TRP A 63 22.55 -26.97 0.73
C TRP A 63 22.77 -25.56 0.16
N GLN A 64 22.89 -25.44 -1.17
CA GLN A 64 23.07 -24.15 -1.84
C GLN A 64 21.85 -23.23 -1.65
N VAL A 65 20.63 -23.77 -1.79
CA VAL A 65 19.38 -23.03 -1.61
C VAL A 65 19.24 -22.59 -0.16
N ARG A 66 19.54 -23.48 0.79
CA ARG A 66 19.52 -23.17 2.22
C ARG A 66 20.50 -22.03 2.54
N LYS A 67 21.72 -22.08 2.01
CA LYS A 67 22.71 -21.01 2.17
C LYS A 67 22.23 -19.67 1.60
N GLN A 68 21.57 -19.68 0.44
CA GLN A 68 20.99 -18.47 -0.16
C GLN A 68 19.89 -17.87 0.71
N ILE A 69 18.97 -18.70 1.23
CA ILE A 69 17.89 -18.24 2.13
C ILE A 69 18.48 -17.62 3.39
N LEU A 70 19.48 -18.26 3.98
CA LEU A 70 20.18 -17.75 5.16
C LEU A 70 20.88 -16.41 4.90
N GLY A 71 21.53 -16.27 3.74
CA GLY A 71 22.16 -15.00 3.34
C GLY A 71 21.18 -13.87 3.02
N ALA A 72 19.93 -14.20 2.68
CA ALA A 72 18.88 -13.21 2.47
C ALA A 72 18.24 -12.72 3.79
N LEU A 73 18.36 -13.48 4.87
CA LEU A 73 17.80 -13.13 6.19
C LEU A 73 18.72 -12.21 7.01
N GLY A 74 20.02 -12.25 6.75
CA GLY A 74 20.99 -11.51 7.53
C GLY A 74 22.43 -11.69 7.08
N SER A 75 23.32 -11.02 7.80
CA SER A 75 24.77 -11.05 7.59
C SER A 75 25.48 -11.97 8.59
N ASP A 76 26.79 -12.15 8.39
CA ASP A 76 27.68 -12.84 9.33
C ASP A 76 27.23 -14.26 9.74
N LEU A 77 27.07 -15.10 8.71
CA LEU A 77 26.80 -16.53 8.87
C LEU A 77 28.02 -17.24 9.47
N ILE A 78 28.04 -17.42 10.80
CA ILE A 78 29.12 -18.10 11.53
C ILE A 78 28.62 -19.49 11.94
N LEU A 79 29.30 -20.53 11.45
CA LEU A 79 29.08 -21.90 11.90
C LEU A 79 30.16 -22.27 12.91
N LYS A 80 29.79 -22.39 14.18
CA LYS A 80 30.71 -22.77 15.26
C LYS A 80 30.07 -23.86 16.11
N ASP A 81 30.79 -24.94 16.37
CA ASP A 81 30.34 -26.04 17.24
C ASP A 81 28.97 -26.63 16.79
N GLN A 82 28.74 -26.72 15.47
CA GLN A 82 27.47 -27.13 14.83
C GLN A 82 26.29 -26.17 15.09
N ILE A 83 26.52 -25.01 15.70
CA ILE A 83 25.56 -23.94 15.89
C ILE A 83 25.76 -22.91 14.80
N LEU A 84 24.70 -22.60 14.06
CA LEU A 84 24.69 -21.53 13.09
C LEU A 84 24.23 -20.23 13.77
N SER A 85 25.11 -19.24 13.81
CA SER A 85 24.81 -17.88 14.25
C SER A 85 24.66 -16.97 13.04
N ILE A 86 23.65 -16.09 13.09
CA ILE A 86 23.31 -15.15 12.02
C ILE A 86 23.00 -13.81 12.66
N ASP A 87 23.57 -12.74 12.12
CA ASP A 87 23.17 -11.40 12.50
C ASP A 87 21.99 -10.96 11.64
N ILE A 88 20.80 -10.98 12.24
CA ILE A 88 19.55 -10.64 11.55
C ILE A 88 19.43 -9.12 11.49
N GLU A 89 19.01 -8.59 10.33
CA GLU A 89 18.78 -7.16 10.20
C GLU A 89 17.82 -6.65 11.28
N LYS A 90 18.19 -5.53 11.93
CA LYS A 90 17.42 -4.95 13.04
C LYS A 90 15.98 -4.64 12.66
N ALA A 91 15.71 -4.40 11.38
CA ALA A 91 14.37 -4.17 10.84
C ALA A 91 13.44 -5.38 10.95
N LEU A 92 13.98 -6.60 11.04
CA LEU A 92 13.21 -7.85 11.14
C LEU A 92 12.93 -8.26 12.59
N LEU A 93 13.64 -7.72 13.58
CA LEU A 93 13.43 -8.03 15.00
C LEU A 93 12.01 -7.70 15.49
N PRO A 94 11.39 -6.56 15.15
CA PRO A 94 10.00 -6.27 15.52
C PRO A 94 9.01 -7.29 14.96
N LEU A 95 9.24 -7.77 13.72
CA LEU A 95 8.40 -8.79 13.10
C LEU A 95 8.43 -10.11 13.88
N GLN A 96 9.57 -10.45 14.48
CA GLN A 96 9.67 -11.64 15.33
C GLN A 96 8.74 -11.53 16.54
N THR A 97 8.74 -10.38 17.22
CA THR A 97 7.87 -10.11 18.38
C THR A 97 6.40 -10.17 17.98
N ILE A 98 6.02 -9.48 16.91
CA ILE A 98 4.64 -9.46 16.40
C ILE A 98 4.20 -10.88 15.99
N SER A 99 5.05 -11.66 15.32
CA SER A 99 4.69 -13.02 14.92
C SER A 99 4.38 -13.93 16.10
N LYS A 100 5.07 -13.76 17.23
CA LYS A 100 4.81 -14.53 18.47
C LYS A 100 3.44 -14.19 19.04
N GLU A 101 3.03 -12.93 18.99
CA GLU A 101 1.71 -12.48 19.44
C GLU A 101 0.60 -12.97 18.49
N LEU A 102 0.81 -12.87 17.17
CA LEU A 102 -0.14 -13.34 16.15
C LEU A 102 -0.35 -14.86 16.22
N LYS A 103 0.69 -15.65 16.52
CA LYS A 103 0.53 -17.11 16.71
C LYS A 103 -0.33 -17.46 17.93
N LYS A 104 -0.29 -16.66 18.99
CA LYS A 104 -1.10 -16.85 20.20
C LYS A 104 -2.55 -16.43 19.99
N HIS A 105 -2.76 -15.33 19.27
CA HIS A 105 -4.06 -14.79 18.94
C HIS A 105 -4.14 -14.60 17.43
N PRO A 106 -4.55 -15.62 16.66
CA PRO A 106 -4.64 -15.50 15.21
C PRO A 106 -5.67 -14.43 14.86
N ILE A 107 -5.18 -13.25 14.48
CA ILE A 107 -6.01 -12.17 13.96
C ILE A 107 -6.49 -12.61 12.58
N ARG A 108 -7.81 -12.63 12.39
CA ARG A 108 -8.37 -12.78 11.04
C ARG A 108 -8.07 -11.52 10.25
N LEU A 109 -7.27 -11.66 9.22
CA LEU A 109 -6.98 -10.57 8.27
C LEU A 109 -8.13 -10.40 7.26
N GLU A 110 -8.87 -11.47 7.00
CA GLU A 110 -10.04 -11.43 6.14
C GLU A 110 -11.25 -10.85 6.87
N PRO A 111 -12.02 -9.95 6.24
CA PRO A 111 -13.32 -9.56 6.75
C PRO A 111 -14.22 -10.80 6.83
N LEU A 112 -15.03 -10.90 7.89
CA LEU A 112 -16.06 -11.93 7.93
C LEU A 112 -16.97 -11.77 6.71
N ASN A 113 -17.16 -12.84 5.94
CA ASN A 113 -18.14 -12.91 4.83
C ASN A 113 -19.60 -12.66 5.28
N ASN A 114 -19.83 -12.53 6.57
CA ASN A 114 -21.10 -12.07 7.10
C ASN A 114 -21.25 -10.59 6.73
N ARG A 115 -22.28 -10.27 5.95
CA ARG A 115 -22.77 -8.89 5.81
C ARG A 115 -23.03 -8.36 7.22
N ILE A 116 -22.08 -7.63 7.80
CA ILE A 116 -22.25 -7.03 9.11
C ILE A 116 -23.33 -5.96 8.93
N ASN A 117 -24.57 -6.31 9.27
CA ASN A 117 -25.57 -5.30 9.62
C ASN A 117 -24.99 -4.56 10.82
N LYS A 118 -24.30 -3.44 10.56
CA LYS A 118 -23.61 -2.66 11.59
C LYS A 118 -24.58 -2.37 12.73
N ARG A 119 -24.48 -3.12 13.82
CA ARG A 119 -24.93 -2.60 15.12
C ARG A 119 -24.06 -1.37 15.32
N LYS A 120 -24.71 -0.20 15.33
CA LYS A 120 -24.09 1.10 15.63
C LYS A 120 -23.18 0.88 16.84
N THR A 121 -21.87 0.93 16.67
CA THR A 121 -20.98 1.05 17.83
C THR A 121 -21.14 2.48 18.35
N ASP A 122 -21.05 2.65 19.67
CA ASP A 122 -21.28 3.95 20.32
C ASP A 122 -20.37 5.06 19.76
N VAL A 123 -19.20 4.68 19.24
CA VAL A 123 -18.25 5.57 18.54
C VAL A 123 -18.84 6.19 17.26
N PHE A 124 -19.69 5.46 16.51
CA PHE A 124 -20.41 6.03 15.36
C PHE A 124 -21.59 6.90 15.78
N ALA A 125 -22.21 6.63 16.93
CA ALA A 125 -23.30 7.44 17.47
C ALA A 125 -22.80 8.80 17.97
N SER A 126 -21.60 8.87 18.56
CA SER A 126 -21.00 10.14 18.99
C SER A 126 -20.51 11.02 17.83
N ALA A 127 -20.09 10.41 16.72
CA ALA A 127 -19.58 11.12 15.54
C ALA A 127 -20.68 11.65 14.61
N SER A 128 -21.93 11.24 14.81
CA SER A 128 -23.05 11.63 13.95
C SER A 128 -24.05 12.43 14.78
N PRO A 129 -24.15 13.77 14.63
CA PRO A 129 -25.28 14.49 15.19
C PRO A 129 -26.53 13.83 14.62
N ALA A 130 -27.43 13.38 15.49
CA ALA A 130 -28.61 12.64 15.10
C ALA A 130 -29.37 13.42 14.03
N LEU A 131 -29.23 13.02 12.77
CA LEU A 131 -30.18 13.37 11.73
C LEU A 131 -31.46 12.63 12.09
N LEU A 132 -32.23 13.24 12.99
CA LEU A 132 -33.63 12.89 13.19
C LEU A 132 -34.26 12.87 11.80
N ARG A 133 -34.97 11.78 11.46
CA ARG A 133 -35.79 11.77 10.25
C ARG A 133 -36.72 12.97 10.35
N GLY A 134 -36.42 14.02 9.60
CA GLY A 134 -37.32 15.14 9.42
C GLY A 134 -38.64 14.57 8.92
N GLN A 135 -39.74 14.95 9.57
CA GLN A 135 -41.07 14.67 9.08
C GLN A 135 -41.19 15.35 7.71
N ASP A 136 -41.24 14.58 6.63
CA ASP A 136 -41.35 15.13 5.28
C ASP A 136 -42.59 16.02 5.21
N SER A 137 -42.44 17.21 4.60
CA SER A 137 -43.46 18.26 4.58
C SER A 137 -44.71 17.90 3.77
N ASN A 138 -44.77 16.70 3.19
CA ASN A 138 -45.85 16.19 2.37
C ASN A 138 -46.64 15.08 3.09
N LEU A 139 -47.20 15.39 4.26
CA LEU A 139 -48.16 14.50 4.90
C LEU A 139 -49.47 14.54 4.12
N ARG A 140 -49.84 13.42 3.48
CA ARG A 140 -51.20 13.26 2.96
C ARG A 140 -52.16 13.18 4.15
N PRO A 141 -53.29 13.90 4.13
CA PRO A 141 -54.30 13.77 5.18
C PRO A 141 -54.78 12.31 5.21
N SER A 142 -54.76 11.72 6.40
CA SER A 142 -55.35 10.40 6.61
C SER A 142 -56.84 10.51 6.31
N GLY A 143 -57.26 9.91 5.19
CA GLY A 143 -58.68 9.71 4.91
C GLY A 143 -59.30 8.96 6.08
N SER A 144 -60.25 9.60 6.74
CA SER A 144 -61.18 8.95 7.65
C SER A 144 -62.22 8.21 6.80
N ASP A 145 -62.00 6.93 6.59
CA ASP A 145 -63.05 6.04 6.07
C ASP A 145 -63.79 5.41 7.25
N CYS A 146 -65.09 5.73 7.28
CA CYS A 146 -66.26 5.23 8.01
C CYS A 146 -66.11 4.22 9.16
#